data_AF-A0A8V0XLM6-F1
#
_entry.id   AF-A0A8V0XLM6-F1
#
_cell.length_a   1.000
_cell.length_b   1.000
_cell.length_c   1.000
_cell.angle_alpha   90.00
_cell.angle_beta   90.00
_cell.angle_gamma   90.00
#
_symmetry.space_group_name_H-M   'P 1'
#
loop_
_entity.id
_entity.type
_entity.pdbx_description
1 polymer ?
#
loop_
_entity_poly.entity_id
_entity_poly.type
_entity_poly.pdbx_seq_one_letter_code
_entity_poly.pdbx_strand_id
1 'polypeptide(L)'
;MAASVFCCLRWCRDGGAGHIPLKEMPAVQLDTQRMGTDVVIVKNGRRICGTGGCLANAPLHQNKSYFEFKIQSTGIWGIGVATQKANLNQIPLGRDVHSLVMRNDGALYYNNEEKNRLPANSLPQEGDVVGITYDHVELNVYLNGKNMHCPASGIRGTVYPVVYGKSEIFKLFCIIDIVFAPGLICEVFSSLRWNACLSSHTSIIYFDNENNYLHGNTKLGKYRSIFSVHLQCC
;
A
#
# COMPACT_ATOMS: atom_id res chain seq x y z
N MET A 1 -32.98 43.76 49.94
CA MET A 1 -32.99 42.88 48.75
C MET A 1 -31.61 43.00 48.11
N ALA A 2 -30.62 42.26 48.63
CA ALA A 2 -30.18 40.93 48.14
C ALA A 2 -29.67 41.04 46.67
N ALA A 3 -28.38 41.31 46.47
CA ALA A 3 -27.26 40.35 46.40
C ALA A 3 -27.00 39.91 44.94
N SER A 4 -26.11 40.65 44.25
CA SER A 4 -25.48 40.21 43.00
C SER A 4 -24.19 39.47 43.33
N VAL A 5 -24.17 38.20 42.90
CA VAL A 5 -23.16 37.17 43.15
C VAL A 5 -21.77 37.59 42.68
N PHE A 6 -20.90 37.86 43.64
CA PHE A 6 -19.46 37.58 43.55
C PHE A 6 -19.29 36.06 43.69
N CYS A 7 -18.69 35.37 42.72
CA CYS A 7 -17.93 34.13 42.92
C CYS A 7 -17.28 33.63 41.61
N CYS A 8 -15.98 33.36 41.69
CA CYS A 8 -15.16 32.53 40.77
C CYS A 8 -14.50 33.20 39.55
N LEU A 9 -13.79 34.31 39.76
CA LEU A 9 -12.66 34.72 38.89
C LEU A 9 -11.33 34.23 39.49
N ARG A 10 -11.09 32.90 39.48
CA ARG A 10 -9.75 32.28 39.55
C ARG A 10 -9.83 30.76 39.41
N TRP A 11 -8.86 30.19 38.67
CA TRP A 11 -8.70 28.78 38.25
C TRP A 11 -9.70 28.36 37.14
N CYS A 12 -9.31 28.22 35.87
CA CYS A 12 -8.23 27.36 35.37
C CYS A 12 -7.33 28.05 34.34
N ARG A 13 -6.10 28.32 34.75
CA ARG A 13 -4.92 28.41 33.89
C ARG A 13 -4.40 26.99 33.68
N ASP A 14 -4.61 26.46 32.48
CA ASP A 14 -3.75 25.50 31.75
C ASP A 14 -4.59 24.80 30.68
N GLY A 15 -4.91 25.56 29.62
CA GLY A 15 -5.21 24.97 28.32
C GLY A 15 -3.90 24.76 27.58
N GLY A 16 -3.01 23.91 28.11
CA GLY A 16 -1.90 23.41 27.34
C GLY A 16 -2.48 22.68 26.14
N ALA A 17 -2.47 23.33 24.98
CA ALA A 17 -2.65 22.67 23.70
C ALA A 17 -1.49 21.70 23.56
N GLY A 18 -1.64 20.51 24.14
CA GLY A 18 -0.83 19.36 23.88
C GLY A 18 -1.04 19.01 22.42
N HIS A 19 -0.35 19.72 21.53
CA HIS A 19 -0.04 19.22 20.21
C HIS A 19 0.73 17.95 20.49
N ILE A 20 0.04 16.79 20.49
CA ILE A 20 0.71 15.51 20.43
C ILE A 20 1.48 15.60 19.12
N PRO A 21 2.83 15.64 19.12
CA PRO A 21 3.56 15.51 17.88
C PRO A 21 3.27 14.08 17.42
N LEU A 22 2.27 13.94 16.55
CA LEU A 22 2.09 12.70 15.81
C LEU A 22 3.39 12.56 15.03
N LYS A 23 4.21 11.60 15.46
CA LYS A 23 5.46 11.24 14.82
C LYS A 23 5.18 11.16 13.32
N GLU A 24 5.80 12.05 12.56
CA GLU A 24 5.66 12.11 11.10
C GLU A 24 5.89 10.69 10.57
N MET A 25 4.81 10.08 10.08
CA MET A 25 4.85 8.67 9.71
C MET A 25 5.69 8.57 8.44
N PRO A 26 6.78 7.78 8.45
CA PRO A 26 7.65 7.71 7.31
C PRO A 26 6.87 7.20 6.11
N ALA A 27 7.07 7.86 4.96
CA ALA A 27 6.49 7.42 3.70
C ALA A 27 6.88 5.97 3.42
N VAL A 28 5.91 5.18 2.97
CA VAL A 28 6.15 3.78 2.63
C VAL A 28 6.81 3.72 1.27
N GLN A 29 7.98 3.09 1.19
CA GLN A 29 8.82 3.06 -0.01
C GLN A 29 9.59 1.74 -0.07
N LEU A 30 10.21 1.45 -1.22
CA LEU A 30 11.15 0.34 -1.35
C LEU A 30 12.35 0.54 -0.42
N ASP A 31 12.70 -0.52 0.30
CA ASP A 31 13.77 -0.50 1.27
C ASP A 31 15.10 -0.89 0.62
N THR A 32 16.00 0.08 0.51
CA THR A 32 17.36 -0.12 -0.02
C THR A 32 18.22 -1.04 0.86
N GLN A 33 17.86 -1.24 2.13
CA GLN A 33 18.53 -2.20 3.01
C GLN A 33 18.01 -3.63 2.81
N ARG A 34 16.88 -3.80 2.13
CA ARG A 34 16.20 -5.08 1.90
C ARG A 34 15.83 -5.25 0.43
N MET A 35 16.87 -5.28 -0.40
CA MET A 35 16.79 -5.51 -1.84
C MET A 35 17.81 -6.55 -2.29
N GLY A 36 17.56 -7.18 -3.45
CA GLY A 36 18.51 -8.09 -4.09
C GLY A 36 19.79 -7.38 -4.53
N THR A 37 20.85 -8.16 -4.75
CA THR A 37 22.20 -7.67 -5.04
C THR A 37 22.26 -6.86 -6.33
N ASP A 38 21.52 -7.29 -7.37
CA ASP A 38 21.49 -6.63 -8.68
C ASP A 38 20.24 -5.74 -8.86
N VAL A 39 19.64 -5.29 -7.74
CA VAL A 39 18.48 -4.41 -7.74
C VAL A 39 18.92 -2.96 -7.62
N VAL A 40 18.30 -2.09 -8.43
CA VAL A 40 18.52 -0.65 -8.40
C VAL A 40 17.20 0.04 -8.08
N ILE A 41 17.19 0.84 -7.01
CA ILE A 41 16.03 1.63 -6.60
C ILE A 41 16.24 3.09 -7.01
N VAL A 42 15.27 3.68 -7.71
CA VAL A 42 15.32 5.08 -8.16
C VAL A 42 14.04 5.83 -7.80
N LYS A 43 14.00 7.14 -8.09
CA LYS A 43 12.88 8.04 -7.80
C LYS A 43 12.38 7.94 -6.34
N ASN A 44 13.29 8.15 -5.40
CA ASN A 44 12.97 8.21 -3.97
C ASN A 44 12.21 6.96 -3.47
N GLY A 45 12.74 5.77 -3.78
CA GLY A 45 12.15 4.52 -3.32
C GLY A 45 10.88 4.08 -4.03
N ARG A 46 10.50 4.71 -5.16
CA ARG A 46 9.25 4.40 -5.89
C ARG A 46 9.43 3.56 -7.15
N ARG A 47 10.68 3.35 -7.59
CA ARG A 47 11.01 2.59 -8.80
C ARG A 47 12.02 1.51 -8.50
N ILE A 48 11.76 0.32 -9.01
CA ILE A 48 12.70 -0.81 -8.99
C ILE A 48 13.15 -1.12 -10.43
N CYS A 49 14.44 -1.40 -10.59
CA CYS A 49 15.10 -1.80 -11.82
C CYS A 49 16.11 -2.91 -11.52
N GLY A 50 16.62 -3.61 -12.55
CA GLY A 50 17.65 -4.63 -12.41
C GLY A 50 17.07 -6.05 -12.30
N THR A 51 17.77 -6.92 -11.56
CA THR A 51 17.37 -8.32 -11.34
C THR A 51 17.36 -8.63 -9.85
N GLY A 52 16.19 -9.00 -9.33
CA GLY A 52 15.98 -9.32 -7.92
C GLY A 52 14.68 -8.74 -7.37
N GLY A 53 14.46 -8.97 -6.09
CA GLY A 53 13.32 -8.51 -5.31
C GLY A 53 13.66 -7.38 -4.35
N CYS A 54 12.65 -6.66 -3.88
CA CYS A 54 12.78 -5.67 -2.83
C CYS A 54 11.53 -5.66 -1.95
N LEU A 55 11.74 -5.55 -0.63
CA LEU A 55 10.67 -5.36 0.34
C LEU A 55 10.39 -3.86 0.54
N ALA A 56 9.15 -3.51 0.88
CA ALA A 56 8.87 -2.17 1.40
C ALA A 56 9.45 -1.98 2.81
N ASN A 57 9.66 -0.72 3.20
CA ASN A 57 10.22 -0.35 4.49
C ASN A 57 9.26 -0.61 5.68
N ALA A 58 7.94 -0.71 5.45
CA ALA A 58 6.94 -0.93 6.48
C ALA A 58 6.27 -2.32 6.40
N PRO A 59 6.13 -3.04 7.53
CA PRO A 59 5.38 -4.30 7.59
C PRO A 59 3.87 -4.07 7.48
N LEU A 60 3.15 -5.10 7.04
CA LEU A 60 1.69 -5.15 7.11
C LEU A 60 1.27 -5.58 8.51
N HIS A 61 1.06 -4.62 9.42
CA HIS A 61 0.56 -4.86 10.79
C HIS A 61 -0.94 -4.53 10.96
N GLN A 62 -1.61 -4.05 9.91
CA GLN A 62 -3.02 -3.67 9.96
C GLN A 62 -3.91 -4.82 9.47
N ASN A 63 -5.09 -4.95 10.08
CA ASN A 63 -6.10 -5.98 9.76
C ASN A 63 -6.39 -6.14 8.27
N LYS A 64 -6.35 -5.03 7.51
CA LYS A 64 -6.38 -5.03 6.05
C LYS A 64 -5.41 -3.99 5.53
N SER A 65 -4.71 -4.33 4.46
CA SER A 65 -3.74 -3.45 3.79
C SER A 65 -4.00 -3.48 2.30
N TYR A 66 -3.79 -2.35 1.62
CA TYR A 66 -3.88 -2.23 0.17
C TYR A 66 -2.62 -1.58 -0.38
N PHE A 67 -2.13 -2.07 -1.50
CA PHE A 67 -1.02 -1.42 -2.19
C PHE A 67 -1.06 -1.70 -3.68
N GLU A 68 -0.59 -0.74 -4.46
CA GLU A 68 -0.62 -0.80 -5.92
C GLU A 68 0.79 -0.75 -6.49
N PHE A 69 0.94 -1.41 -7.64
CA PHE A 69 2.09 -1.35 -8.50
C PHE A 69 1.65 -1.06 -9.92
N LYS A 70 2.16 0.03 -10.51
CA LYS A 70 2.00 0.27 -11.94
C LYS A 70 3.12 -0.39 -12.75
N ILE A 71 2.73 -1.11 -13.78
CA ILE A 71 3.61 -1.83 -14.70
C ILE A 71 4.12 -0.80 -15.71
N GLN A 72 5.40 -0.44 -15.65
CA GLN A 72 5.99 0.48 -16.64
C GLN A 72 6.64 -0.25 -17.80
N SER A 73 6.95 -1.53 -17.67
CA SER A 73 7.39 -2.34 -18.79
C SER A 73 7.12 -3.82 -18.55
N THR A 74 6.81 -4.53 -19.64
CA THR A 74 6.64 -5.98 -19.60
C THR A 74 7.97 -6.70 -19.46
N GLY A 75 7.98 -7.82 -18.74
CA GLY A 75 9.15 -8.66 -18.50
C GLY A 75 8.82 -9.74 -17.47
N ILE A 76 9.86 -10.30 -16.85
CA ILE A 76 9.67 -11.19 -15.70
C ILE A 76 9.54 -10.30 -14.46
N TRP A 77 8.40 -10.39 -13.79
CA TRP A 77 8.14 -9.63 -12.57
C TRP A 77 7.11 -10.35 -11.73
N GLY A 78 6.99 -9.93 -10.48
CA GLY A 78 5.88 -10.34 -9.63
C GLY A 78 5.77 -9.47 -8.40
N ILE A 79 4.58 -9.49 -7.82
CA ILE A 79 4.18 -8.61 -6.72
C ILE A 79 3.42 -9.46 -5.69
N GLY A 80 3.59 -9.16 -4.41
CA GLY A 80 2.75 -9.73 -3.36
C GLY A 80 3.26 -9.40 -1.99
N VAL A 81 3.33 -10.40 -1.13
CA VAL A 81 3.81 -10.27 0.25
C VAL A 81 4.94 -11.26 0.54
N ALA A 82 5.91 -10.84 1.34
CA ALA A 82 7.01 -11.70 1.77
C ALA A 82 7.47 -11.39 3.18
N THR A 83 8.05 -12.39 3.84
CA THR A 83 8.74 -12.22 5.12
C THR A 83 10.15 -11.66 4.89
N GLN A 84 10.78 -11.12 5.93
CA GLN A 84 12.18 -10.68 5.88
C GLN A 84 13.18 -11.80 5.55
N LYS A 85 12.76 -13.07 5.63
CA LYS A 85 13.59 -14.25 5.34
C LYS A 85 13.60 -14.62 3.85
N ALA A 86 12.79 -13.97 3.02
CA ALA A 86 12.71 -14.30 1.60
C ALA A 86 14.05 -14.05 0.90
N ASN A 87 14.47 -14.99 0.05
CA ASN A 87 15.66 -14.82 -0.78
C ASN A 87 15.36 -13.89 -1.96
N LEU A 88 15.69 -12.60 -1.81
CA LEU A 88 15.42 -11.57 -2.82
C LEU A 88 16.28 -11.70 -4.09
N ASN A 89 17.29 -12.57 -4.11
CA ASN A 89 18.09 -12.85 -5.31
C ASN A 89 17.50 -13.99 -6.14
N GLN A 90 16.57 -14.77 -5.58
CA GLN A 90 15.94 -15.90 -6.27
C GLN A 90 14.71 -15.45 -7.05
N ILE A 91 14.85 -15.32 -8.38
CA ILE A 91 13.75 -14.98 -9.28
C ILE A 91 13.32 -16.23 -10.07
N PRO A 92 12.01 -16.56 -10.15
CA PRO A 92 10.87 -15.87 -9.54
C PRO A 92 10.71 -16.17 -8.04
N LEU A 93 10.06 -15.25 -7.31
CA LEU A 93 9.59 -15.48 -5.94
C LEU A 93 8.38 -16.45 -5.90
N GLY A 94 7.93 -16.79 -4.71
CA GLY A 94 6.85 -17.76 -4.46
C GLY A 94 7.31 -19.22 -4.53
N ARG A 95 8.63 -19.46 -4.52
CA ARG A 95 9.25 -20.80 -4.57
C ARG A 95 9.47 -21.42 -3.19
N ASP A 96 9.27 -20.64 -2.13
CA ASP A 96 9.47 -21.03 -0.74
C ASP A 96 8.29 -20.58 0.13
N VAL A 97 8.37 -20.88 1.42
CA VAL A 97 7.37 -20.47 2.42
C VAL A 97 7.49 -19.00 2.84
N HIS A 98 8.47 -18.26 2.30
CA HIS A 98 8.80 -16.89 2.70
C HIS A 98 8.20 -15.84 1.78
N SER A 99 7.58 -16.23 0.68
CA SER A 99 6.97 -15.33 -0.30
C SER A 99 5.68 -15.89 -0.89
N LEU A 100 4.64 -15.05 -1.00
CA LEU A 100 3.39 -15.30 -1.70
C LEU A 100 3.21 -14.18 -2.71
N VAL A 101 3.26 -14.51 -4.00
CA VAL A 101 3.32 -13.52 -5.07
C VAL A 101 2.46 -13.90 -6.27
N MET A 102 1.85 -12.90 -6.90
CA MET A 102 1.36 -12.99 -8.27
C MET A 102 2.53 -12.73 -9.23
N ARG A 103 2.72 -13.61 -10.20
CA ARG A 103 3.73 -13.49 -11.26
C ARG A 103 3.16 -12.77 -12.49
N ASN A 104 4.03 -12.39 -13.41
CA ASN A 104 3.66 -11.67 -14.64
C ASN A 104 2.70 -12.44 -15.57
N ASP A 105 2.58 -13.76 -15.42
CA ASP A 105 1.64 -14.62 -16.15
C ASP A 105 0.27 -14.75 -15.44
N GLY A 106 0.04 -13.95 -14.39
CA GLY A 106 -1.18 -13.94 -13.60
C GLY A 106 -1.32 -15.08 -12.60
N ALA A 107 -0.32 -15.97 -12.48
CA ALA A 107 -0.34 -17.06 -11.51
C ALA A 107 0.10 -16.60 -10.12
N LEU A 108 -0.63 -17.03 -9.08
CA LEU A 108 -0.28 -16.79 -7.69
C LEU A 108 0.46 -18.01 -7.15
N TYR A 109 1.66 -17.80 -6.62
CA TYR A 109 2.55 -18.86 -6.14
C TYR A 109 2.90 -18.69 -4.67
N TYR A 110 2.88 -19.79 -3.92
CA TYR A 110 3.40 -19.93 -2.57
C TYR A 110 3.99 -21.32 -2.39
N ASN A 111 5.18 -21.42 -1.79
CA ASN A 111 5.88 -22.69 -1.58
C ASN A 111 6.04 -23.53 -2.85
N ASN A 112 6.32 -22.86 -3.98
CA ASN A 112 6.45 -23.45 -5.31
C ASN A 112 5.17 -24.14 -5.85
N GLU A 113 4.03 -23.87 -5.24
CA GLU A 113 2.71 -24.35 -5.69
C GLU A 113 1.90 -23.19 -6.24
N GLU A 114 1.27 -23.40 -7.40
CA GLU A 114 0.28 -22.49 -7.94
C GLU A 114 -0.98 -22.57 -7.08
N LYS A 115 -1.33 -21.48 -6.41
CA LYS A 115 -2.49 -21.38 -5.53
C LYS A 115 -3.74 -20.94 -6.29
N ASN A 116 -3.57 -20.06 -7.26
CA ASN A 116 -4.65 -19.51 -8.08
C ASN A 116 -4.07 -18.86 -9.34
N ARG A 117 -4.93 -18.46 -10.28
CA ARG A 117 -4.51 -17.82 -11.53
C ARG A 117 -5.57 -16.84 -12.03
N LEU A 118 -5.12 -15.68 -12.51
CA LEU A 118 -5.97 -14.73 -13.21
C LEU A 118 -6.50 -15.34 -14.53
N PRO A 119 -7.74 -15.01 -14.95
CA PRO A 119 -8.24 -15.48 -16.23
C PRO A 119 -7.39 -14.94 -17.39
N ALA A 120 -7.22 -15.74 -18.45
CA ALA A 120 -6.30 -15.44 -19.55
C ALA A 120 -6.61 -14.11 -20.29
N ASN A 121 -7.85 -13.63 -20.23
CA ASN A 121 -8.28 -12.35 -20.81
C ASN A 121 -7.96 -11.13 -19.91
N SER A 122 -7.41 -11.37 -18.72
CA SER A 122 -7.13 -10.33 -17.71
C SER A 122 -5.68 -10.41 -17.22
N LEU A 123 -4.76 -10.77 -18.13
CA LEU A 123 -3.34 -10.74 -17.84
C LEU A 123 -2.84 -9.30 -17.79
N PRO A 124 -2.09 -8.90 -16.75
CA PRO A 124 -1.60 -7.53 -16.64
C PRO A 124 -0.62 -7.15 -17.76
N GLN A 125 -0.81 -5.97 -18.35
CA GLN A 125 0.00 -5.42 -19.42
C GLN A 125 0.78 -4.17 -18.99
N GLU A 126 1.68 -3.70 -19.85
CA GLU A 126 2.36 -2.42 -19.64
C GLU A 126 1.34 -1.27 -19.59
N GLY A 127 1.47 -0.41 -18.58
CA GLY A 127 0.54 0.68 -18.29
C GLY A 127 -0.49 0.33 -17.21
N ASP A 128 -0.77 -0.96 -16.98
CA ASP A 128 -1.76 -1.40 -16.00
C ASP A 128 -1.30 -1.14 -14.56
N VAL A 129 -2.29 -1.00 -13.68
CA VAL A 129 -2.12 -0.90 -12.23
C VAL A 129 -2.62 -2.18 -11.59
N VAL A 130 -1.72 -2.91 -10.93
CA VAL A 130 -2.03 -4.09 -10.14
C VAL A 130 -2.14 -3.69 -8.68
N GLY A 131 -3.32 -3.83 -8.11
CA GLY A 131 -3.57 -3.64 -6.68
C GLY A 131 -3.57 -4.98 -5.94
N ILE A 132 -3.06 -4.97 -4.72
CA ILE A 132 -3.02 -6.13 -3.84
C ILE A 132 -3.68 -5.75 -2.52
N THR A 133 -4.65 -6.55 -2.09
CA THR A 133 -5.15 -6.51 -0.71
C THR A 133 -4.60 -7.68 0.07
N TYR A 134 -4.28 -7.46 1.34
CA TYR A 134 -3.89 -8.53 2.26
C TYR A 134 -4.49 -8.27 3.63
N ASP A 135 -5.10 -9.29 4.24
CA ASP A 135 -5.82 -9.21 5.51
C ASP A 135 -5.30 -10.16 6.60
N HIS A 136 -4.06 -10.63 6.45
CA HIS A 136 -3.42 -11.69 7.26
C HIS A 136 -3.97 -13.10 7.05
N VAL A 137 -5.06 -13.29 6.31
CA VAL A 137 -5.61 -14.60 5.96
C VAL A 137 -5.32 -14.90 4.50
N GLU A 138 -5.63 -13.97 3.61
CA GLU A 138 -5.48 -14.11 2.18
C GLU A 138 -4.99 -12.83 1.51
N LEU A 139 -4.33 -13.03 0.38
CA LEU A 139 -4.00 -12.01 -0.60
C LEU A 139 -5.04 -12.06 -1.71
N ASN A 140 -5.51 -10.90 -2.19
CA ASN A 140 -6.36 -10.83 -3.38
C ASN A 140 -5.88 -9.75 -4.36
N VAL A 141 -6.16 -9.96 -5.64
CA VAL A 141 -5.64 -9.16 -6.75
C VAL A 141 -6.71 -8.25 -7.34
N TYR A 142 -6.32 -7.02 -7.65
CA TYR A 142 -7.08 -6.04 -8.39
C TYR A 142 -6.29 -5.67 -9.65
N LEU A 143 -6.97 -5.58 -10.79
CA LEU A 143 -6.38 -5.08 -12.03
C LEU A 143 -7.17 -3.83 -12.45
N ASN A 144 -6.48 -2.71 -12.54
CA ASN A 144 -7.07 -1.41 -12.86
C ASN A 144 -8.31 -1.09 -12.00
N GLY A 145 -8.18 -1.29 -10.68
CA GLY A 145 -9.25 -1.03 -9.71
C GLY A 145 -10.36 -2.10 -9.66
N LYS A 146 -10.42 -3.00 -10.64
CA LYS A 146 -11.37 -4.12 -10.69
C LYS A 146 -10.86 -5.29 -9.87
N ASN A 147 -11.68 -5.80 -8.95
CA ASN A 147 -11.39 -7.01 -8.19
C ASN A 147 -11.38 -8.22 -9.14
N MET A 148 -10.30 -9.00 -9.10
CA MET A 148 -10.14 -10.18 -9.94
C MET A 148 -10.69 -11.46 -9.32
N HIS A 149 -11.15 -11.41 -8.06
CA HIS A 149 -11.64 -12.56 -7.29
C HIS A 149 -10.68 -13.76 -7.35
N CYS A 150 -9.40 -13.47 -7.19
CA CYS A 150 -8.31 -14.43 -7.32
C CYS A 150 -7.49 -14.45 -6.01
N PRO A 151 -8.06 -15.02 -4.93
CA PRO A 151 -7.39 -15.05 -3.63
C PRO A 151 -6.31 -16.14 -3.57
N ALA A 152 -5.29 -15.93 -2.73
CA ALA A 152 -4.32 -16.94 -2.33
C ALA A 152 -3.88 -16.76 -0.88
N SER A 153 -3.59 -17.88 -0.21
CA SER A 153 -3.27 -17.92 1.22
C SER A 153 -2.06 -18.82 1.49
N GLY A 154 -1.58 -18.80 2.74
CA GLY A 154 -0.62 -19.78 3.27
C GLY A 154 0.60 -19.16 3.92
N ILE A 155 0.98 -17.95 3.52
CA ILE A 155 2.10 -17.24 4.15
C ILE A 155 1.76 -16.85 5.59
N ARG A 156 2.75 -16.93 6.48
CA ARG A 156 2.59 -16.66 7.92
C ARG A 156 3.71 -15.76 8.43
N GLY A 157 3.47 -15.13 9.58
CA GLY A 157 4.41 -14.23 10.25
C GLY A 157 4.28 -12.78 9.79
N THR A 158 5.23 -11.94 10.20
CA THR A 158 5.28 -10.53 9.78
C THR A 158 5.70 -10.43 8.32
N VAL A 159 4.78 -9.95 7.49
CA VAL A 159 4.99 -9.80 6.05
C VAL A 159 5.10 -8.33 5.65
N TYR A 160 5.76 -8.11 4.52
CA TYR A 160 6.00 -6.83 3.89
C TYR A 160 5.51 -6.91 2.44
N PRO A 161 5.01 -5.80 1.86
CA PRO A 161 4.89 -5.71 0.40
C PRO A 161 6.22 -6.07 -0.26
N VAL A 162 6.16 -6.90 -1.28
CA VAL A 162 7.32 -7.30 -2.08
C VAL A 162 7.04 -7.13 -3.56
N VAL A 163 8.06 -6.70 -4.28
CA VAL A 163 8.10 -6.69 -5.75
C VAL A 163 9.41 -7.30 -6.21
N TYR A 164 9.39 -8.00 -7.32
CA TYR A 164 10.60 -8.44 -8.01
C TYR A 164 10.52 -8.19 -9.51
N GLY A 165 11.69 -8.06 -10.11
CA GLY A 165 11.86 -7.97 -11.56
C GLY A 165 13.10 -8.72 -12.01
N LYS A 166 13.11 -9.17 -13.25
CA LYS A 166 14.31 -9.59 -13.98
C LYS A 166 14.27 -8.92 -15.34
N SER A 167 15.28 -8.10 -15.59
CA SER A 167 15.41 -7.34 -16.83
C SER A 167 16.79 -7.56 -17.43
N GLU A 168 16.84 -7.78 -18.74
CA GLU A 168 18.12 -7.83 -19.50
C GLU A 168 18.52 -6.45 -20.03
N ILE A 169 17.57 -5.50 -20.04
CA ILE A 169 17.72 -4.10 -20.43
C ILE A 169 16.94 -3.30 -19.39
N PHE A 170 17.53 -2.24 -18.83
CA PHE A 170 16.95 -1.38 -17.77
C PHE A 170 15.50 -0.97 -18.06
N LYS A 171 14.55 -1.82 -17.70
CA LYS A 171 13.13 -1.62 -17.89
C LYS A 171 12.53 -1.41 -16.52
N LEU A 172 12.11 -0.16 -16.32
CA LEU A 172 11.55 0.33 -15.09
C LEU A 172 10.33 -0.47 -14.68
N PHE A 173 10.15 -0.63 -13.37
CA PHE A 173 8.86 -0.92 -12.76
C PHE A 173 8.53 0.24 -11.81
N CYS A 174 7.32 0.81 -11.90
CA CYS A 174 6.95 1.99 -11.10
C CYS A 174 5.43 2.16 -11.03
N ILE A 175 4.86 2.07 -9.84
CA ILE A 175 4.56 3.17 -8.91
C ILE A 175 4.10 2.44 -7.66
N ILE A 176 4.69 2.74 -6.50
CA ILE A 176 4.25 2.20 -5.22
C ILE A 176 3.36 3.24 -4.58
N ASP A 177 2.06 3.00 -4.63
CA ASP A 177 1.12 3.67 -3.73
C ASP A 177 0.64 2.62 -2.74
N ILE A 178 1.23 2.65 -1.54
CA ILE A 178 0.77 1.80 -0.44
C ILE A 178 -0.28 2.61 0.30
N VAL A 179 -1.54 2.19 0.19
CA VAL A 179 -2.66 2.78 0.93
C VAL A 179 -3.00 1.85 2.09
N PHE A 180 -2.60 2.25 3.29
CA PHE A 180 -2.98 1.56 4.51
C PHE A 180 -4.42 1.96 4.87
N ALA A 181 -5.37 1.13 4.46
CA ALA A 181 -6.80 1.33 4.65
C ALA A 181 -7.35 0.38 5.74
N PRO A 182 -7.84 0.88 6.89
CA PRO A 182 -8.49 0.05 7.89
C PRO A 182 -9.82 -0.50 7.37
N GLY A 183 -9.94 -1.83 7.37
CA GLY A 183 -11.17 -2.65 7.47
C GLY A 183 -12.25 -2.53 6.38
N LEU A 184 -12.79 -1.33 6.17
CA LEU A 184 -13.96 -1.01 5.34
C LEU A 184 -13.62 -0.17 4.09
N ILE A 185 -12.36 0.21 3.92
CA ILE A 185 -11.95 1.26 2.97
C ILE A 185 -11.30 0.70 1.69
N CYS A 186 -10.93 -0.59 1.63
CA CYS A 186 -10.24 -1.16 0.47
C CYS A 186 -11.09 -1.23 -0.81
N GLU A 187 -12.36 -1.67 -0.72
CA GLU A 187 -13.25 -1.82 -1.91
C GLU A 187 -13.66 -0.46 -2.51
N VAL A 188 -13.74 0.57 -1.67
CA VAL A 188 -14.14 1.92 -2.09
C VAL A 188 -12.95 2.67 -2.70
N PHE A 189 -11.72 2.39 -2.25
CA PHE A 189 -10.51 3.02 -2.79
C PHE A 189 -10.16 2.57 -4.21
N SER A 190 -10.32 1.27 -4.50
CA SER A 190 -10.02 0.73 -5.83
C SER A 190 -10.93 1.33 -6.91
N SER A 191 -12.15 1.75 -6.54
CA SER A 191 -13.12 2.36 -7.46
C SER A 191 -13.00 3.90 -7.53
N LEU A 192 -12.79 4.59 -6.40
CA LEU A 192 -12.77 6.06 -6.36
C LEU A 192 -11.49 6.68 -6.94
N ARG A 193 -10.34 6.01 -6.85
CA ARG A 193 -9.07 6.55 -7.37
C ARG A 193 -9.04 6.67 -8.90
N TRP A 194 -9.79 5.82 -9.60
CA TRP A 194 -9.90 5.86 -11.07
C TRP A 194 -10.62 7.09 -11.60
N ASN A 195 -11.55 7.68 -10.83
CA ASN A 195 -12.25 8.89 -11.25
C ASN A 195 -11.48 10.19 -10.93
N ALA A 196 -10.47 10.15 -10.04
CA ALA A 196 -9.78 11.35 -9.55
C ALA A 196 -8.33 11.51 -10.04
N CYS A 197 -7.71 10.50 -10.66
CA CYS A 197 -6.26 10.50 -10.90
C CYS A 197 -5.87 10.82 -12.36
N LEU A 198 -6.08 12.08 -12.77
CA LEU A 198 -5.38 12.72 -13.90
C LEU A 198 -4.27 13.68 -13.45
N SER A 199 -4.01 13.80 -12.13
CA SER A 199 -3.03 14.75 -11.58
C SER A 199 -1.83 14.05 -10.95
N SER A 200 -0.64 14.53 -11.31
CA SER A 200 0.70 14.02 -11.04
C SER A 200 1.18 14.08 -9.58
N HIS A 201 0.29 14.25 -8.61
CA HIS A 201 0.62 14.37 -7.19
C HIS A 201 -0.02 13.24 -6.37
N THR A 202 0.74 12.16 -6.15
CA THR A 202 0.30 11.04 -5.30
C THR A 202 0.54 11.30 -3.83
N SER A 203 -0.56 11.50 -3.10
CA SER A 203 -0.63 11.58 -1.63
C SER A 203 -0.85 10.19 -1.06
N ILE A 204 -0.04 9.78 -0.09
CA ILE A 204 -0.32 8.58 0.72
C ILE A 204 -1.53 8.92 1.59
N ILE A 205 -2.56 8.07 1.55
CA ILE A 205 -3.78 8.28 2.33
C ILE A 205 -3.76 7.29 3.49
N TYR A 206 -3.72 7.83 4.70
CA TYR A 206 -3.79 7.06 5.94
C TYR A 206 -5.14 7.31 6.60
N PHE A 207 -5.63 6.28 7.30
CA PHE A 207 -6.78 6.42 8.18
C PHE A 207 -6.43 5.93 9.59
N ASP A 208 -6.94 6.63 10.60
CA ASP A 208 -6.83 6.19 12.00
C ASP A 208 -7.79 5.04 12.33
N ASN A 209 -7.68 4.50 13.55
CA ASN A 209 -8.57 3.44 14.06
C ASN A 209 -10.05 3.86 14.14
N GLU A 210 -10.37 5.14 13.94
CA GLU A 210 -11.72 5.70 13.93
C GLU A 210 -12.22 6.03 12.51
N ASN A 211 -11.49 5.65 11.45
CA ASN A 211 -11.77 5.94 10.03
C ASN A 211 -11.68 7.43 9.63
N ASN A 212 -10.86 8.23 10.32
CA ASN A 212 -10.61 9.61 9.92
C ASN A 212 -9.47 9.69 8.90
N TYR A 213 -9.65 10.48 7.84
CA TYR A 213 -8.63 10.74 6.83
C TYR A 213 -7.50 11.60 7.37
N LEU A 214 -6.26 11.21 7.08
CA LEU A 214 -5.06 11.94 7.44
C LEU A 214 -4.27 12.34 6.17
N HIS A 215 -3.99 13.64 6.03
CA HIS A 215 -3.03 14.18 5.05
C HIS A 215 -2.05 15.11 5.77
N GLY A 216 -0.79 14.68 5.87
CA GLY A 216 0.21 15.35 6.70
C GLY A 216 -0.27 15.48 8.16
N ASN A 217 -0.22 16.70 8.70
CA ASN A 217 -0.58 17.03 10.09
C ASN A 217 -2.06 17.39 10.28
N THR A 218 -2.92 17.18 9.27
CA THR A 218 -4.31 17.65 9.31
C THR A 218 -5.29 16.49 9.32
N LYS A 219 -6.09 16.40 10.39
CA LYS A 219 -7.29 15.54 10.46
C LYS A 219 -8.38 16.22 9.63
N LEU A 220 -8.66 15.73 8.41
CA LEU A 220 -9.66 16.36 7.53
C LEU A 220 -11.12 15.99 7.85
N GLY A 221 -11.34 15.12 8.85
CA GLY A 221 -12.66 14.79 9.39
C GLY A 221 -13.16 13.38 9.06
N LYS A 222 -14.43 13.13 9.38
CA LYS A 222 -15.12 11.85 9.11
C LYS A 222 -15.54 11.77 7.64
N TYR A 223 -15.46 10.56 7.08
CA TYR A 223 -15.77 10.19 5.69
C TYR A 223 -16.98 10.90 5.05
N ARG A 224 -18.07 11.14 5.80
CA ARG A 224 -19.28 11.79 5.28
C ARG A 224 -19.13 13.26 4.87
N SER A 225 -18.14 13.99 5.38
CA SER A 225 -17.96 15.42 5.09
C SER A 225 -17.00 15.70 3.92
N ILE A 226 -16.21 14.71 3.50
CA ILE A 226 -15.13 14.89 2.50
C ILE A 226 -15.67 14.80 1.06
N PHE A 227 -16.83 14.18 0.83
CA PHE A 227 -17.52 14.20 -0.46
C PHE A 227 -17.83 15.62 -0.97
N SER A 228 -18.02 16.59 -0.06
CA SER A 228 -18.32 17.98 -0.45
C SER A 228 -17.07 18.79 -0.79
N VAL A 229 -15.91 18.47 -0.20
CA VAL A 229 -14.69 19.29 -0.34
C VAL A 229 -13.91 18.92 -1.60
N HIS A 230 -13.89 17.64 -1.99
CA HIS A 230 -13.17 17.20 -3.19
C HIS A 230 -13.91 17.50 -4.50
N LEU A 231 -15.24 17.65 -4.46
CA LEU A 231 -16.05 18.12 -5.59
C LEU A 231 -16.01 19.64 -5.80
N GLN A 232 -15.57 20.44 -4.81
CA GLN A 232 -15.43 21.89 -4.96
C GLN A 232 -14.04 22.33 -5.46
N CYS A 233 -13.06 21.43 -5.53
CA CYS A 233 -11.71 21.69 -6.02
C CYS A 233 -11.44 21.12 -7.42
N CYS A 234 -12.47 20.64 -8.13
CA CYS A 234 -12.43 20.31 -9.56
C CYS A 234 -13.29 21.31 -10.33
#